data_AF-A0A438D218-F1
#
_entry.id   AF-A0A438D218-F1
#
_cell.length_a   1.000
_cell.length_b   1.000
_cell.length_c   1.000
_cell.angle_alpha   90.00
_cell.angle_beta   90.00
_cell.angle_gamma   90.00
#
_symmetry.space_group_name_H-M   'P 1'
#
loop_
_entity.id
_entity.type
_entity.pdbx_description
1 polymer ?
#
loop_
_entity_poly.entity_id
_entity_poly.type
_entity_poly.pdbx_seq_one_letter_code
_entity_poly.pdbx_strand_id
1 'polypeptide(L)'
;MYICYPSLLLQLIIRSHEGPDAREKRPGLAGMKEGYTIDHVVESGKLITLFSAPDYPQFQATEERYQNKGAYIVLEPPDFDNPVFHTFEAITPRPKVNPYYDYEDVIDSDEELDFSRNDVHSADEGQSVPVFHI
;
A
#
# COMPACT_ATOMS: atom_id res chain seq x y z
N MET A 1 9.03 -21.99 39.24
CA MET A 1 9.57 -22.43 37.94
C MET A 1 8.84 -21.64 36.87
N TYR A 2 9.41 -20.55 36.38
CA TYR A 2 8.78 -19.75 35.31
C TYR A 2 9.20 -20.35 33.98
N ILE A 3 8.22 -20.78 33.19
CA ILE A 3 8.42 -21.19 31.81
C ILE A 3 8.68 -19.91 31.03
N CYS A 4 9.95 -19.63 30.71
CA CYS A 4 10.32 -18.59 29.76
C CYS A 4 10.02 -19.15 28.37
N TYR A 5 8.96 -18.66 27.72
CA TYR A 5 8.77 -18.92 26.31
C TYR A 5 9.94 -18.31 25.54
N PRO A 6 10.53 -18.99 24.54
CA PRO A 6 11.57 -18.39 23.73
C PRO A 6 11.00 -17.13 23.06
N SER A 7 11.50 -15.99 23.48
CA SER A 7 11.39 -14.74 22.73
C SER A 7 11.95 -14.99 21.33
N LEU A 8 11.16 -14.73 20.30
CA LEU A 8 11.64 -14.72 18.92
C LEU A 8 12.70 -13.63 18.80
N LEU A 9 13.97 -14.03 18.60
CA LEU A 9 15.06 -13.14 18.23
C LEU A 9 14.89 -12.72 16.76
N LEU A 10 13.97 -11.79 16.52
CA LEU A 10 13.69 -11.20 15.21
C LEU A 10 14.68 -10.06 14.92
N GLN A 11 15.61 -10.28 13.99
CA GLN A 11 16.63 -9.29 13.61
C GLN A 11 16.19 -8.39 12.44
N LEU A 12 15.16 -8.79 11.69
CA LEU A 12 14.71 -8.07 10.50
C LEU A 12 13.19 -8.15 10.36
N ILE A 13 12.57 -6.99 10.16
CA ILE A 13 11.18 -6.85 9.75
C ILE A 13 11.16 -6.20 8.37
N ILE A 14 10.55 -6.87 7.40
CA ILE A 14 10.24 -6.29 6.09
C ILE A 14 8.72 -6.17 5.99
N ARG A 15 8.25 -4.96 5.71
CA ARG A 15 6.84 -4.65 5.44
C ARG A 15 6.74 -3.96 4.09
N SER A 16 5.55 -3.93 3.52
CA SER A 16 5.26 -3.18 2.29
C SER A 16 4.30 -2.04 2.60
N HIS A 17 3.03 -2.18 2.22
CA HIS A 17 1.89 -1.33 2.54
C HIS A 17 1.98 0.15 2.13
N GLU A 18 3.04 0.89 2.46
CA GLU A 18 3.16 2.32 2.18
C GLU A 18 3.81 2.58 0.81
N GLY A 19 3.04 3.16 -0.10
CA GLY A 19 3.52 3.72 -1.37
C GLY A 19 4.04 5.17 -1.23
N PRO A 20 4.47 5.80 -2.34
CA PRO A 20 4.91 7.20 -2.32
C PRO A 20 3.83 8.19 -1.83
N ASP A 21 2.56 7.95 -2.17
CA ASP A 21 1.39 8.73 -1.74
C ASP A 21 1.17 8.73 -0.23
N ALA A 22 1.19 7.54 0.38
CA ALA A 22 1.11 7.37 1.83
C ALA A 22 2.33 8.01 2.52
N ARG A 23 3.49 7.96 1.87
CA ARG A 23 4.76 8.40 2.46
C ARG A 23 4.94 9.90 2.50
N GLU A 24 4.44 10.64 1.51
CA GLU A 24 4.49 12.10 1.49
C GLU A 24 3.76 12.76 2.67
N LYS A 25 2.77 12.06 3.22
CA LYS A 25 1.96 12.51 4.36
C LYS A 25 2.65 12.30 5.71
N ARG A 26 3.82 11.65 5.74
CA ARG A 26 4.52 11.26 6.97
C ARG A 26 5.83 12.04 7.12
N PRO A 27 5.80 13.25 7.70
CA PRO A 27 7.01 14.03 7.92
C PRO A 27 7.98 13.30 8.86
N GLY A 28 9.27 13.37 8.54
CA GLY A 28 10.33 12.69 9.30
C GLY A 28 10.66 11.27 8.83
N LEU A 29 9.95 10.79 7.82
CA LEU A 29 10.19 9.50 7.19
C LEU A 29 10.70 9.67 5.75
N ALA A 30 11.63 8.83 5.32
CA ALA A 30 12.23 8.92 3.98
C ALA A 30 11.21 8.60 2.87
N GLY A 31 11.30 9.25 1.70
CA GLY A 31 10.41 8.97 0.57
C GLY A 31 10.67 7.63 -0.13
N MET A 32 9.69 7.12 -0.88
CA MET A 32 9.71 5.80 -1.52
C MET A 32 10.31 5.78 -2.94
N LYS A 33 11.19 6.72 -3.28
CA LYS A 33 11.70 6.90 -4.66
C LYS A 33 12.37 5.64 -5.23
N GLU A 34 13.15 4.91 -4.43
CA GLU A 34 13.84 3.69 -4.86
C GLU A 34 13.00 2.42 -4.67
N GLY A 35 11.73 2.56 -4.26
CA GLY A 35 10.86 1.42 -3.96
C GLY A 35 11.13 0.77 -2.60
N TYR A 36 11.98 1.34 -1.75
CA TYR A 36 12.14 0.90 -0.37
C TYR A 36 12.73 1.98 0.52
N THR A 37 12.58 1.81 1.83
CA THR A 37 13.26 2.60 2.88
C THR A 37 13.72 1.71 4.02
N ILE A 38 14.79 2.11 4.71
CA ILE A 38 15.20 1.53 5.98
C ILE A 38 14.74 2.49 7.07
N ASP A 39 13.65 2.13 7.73
CA ASP A 39 12.93 3.03 8.63
C ASP A 39 13.50 3.02 10.04
N HIS A 40 14.03 1.86 10.49
CA HIS A 40 14.65 1.74 11.80
C HIS A 40 15.91 0.86 11.71
N VAL A 41 16.95 1.28 12.42
CA VAL A 41 18.15 0.49 12.66
C VAL A 41 18.49 0.63 14.14
N VAL A 42 18.34 -0.44 14.90
CA VAL A 42 18.58 -0.50 16.34
C VAL A 42 19.39 -1.75 16.68
N GLU A 43 19.90 -1.85 17.92
CA GLU A 43 20.68 -3.01 18.36
C GLU A 43 19.93 -4.33 18.17
N SER A 44 18.61 -4.34 18.36
CA SER A 44 17.79 -5.54 18.21
C SER A 44 17.44 -5.90 16.76
N GLY A 45 17.72 -5.04 15.77
CA GLY A 45 17.40 -5.33 14.37
C GLY A 45 17.04 -4.13 13.50
N LYS A 46 16.46 -4.42 12.32
CA LYS A 46 16.09 -3.43 11.30
C LYS A 46 14.61 -3.52 10.92
N LEU A 47 14.03 -2.37 10.56
CA LEU A 47 12.72 -2.27 9.89
C LEU A 47 12.91 -1.72 8.48
N ILE A 48 12.40 -2.43 7.49
CA ILE A 48 12.41 -2.02 6.08
C ILE A 48 10.97 -1.92 5.58
N THR A 49 10.68 -0.85 4.86
CA THR A 49 9.47 -0.70 4.06
C THR A 49 9.83 -0.93 2.59
N LEU A 50 9.13 -1.83 1.90
CA LEU A 50 9.41 -2.29 0.54
C LEU A 50 8.17 -2.12 -0.35
N PHE A 51 8.30 -1.51 -1.51
CA PHE A 51 7.19 -1.23 -2.41
C PHE A 51 7.56 -1.63 -3.84
N SER A 52 6.78 -2.55 -4.42
CA SER A 52 7.10 -3.18 -5.70
C SER A 52 6.30 -2.62 -6.89
N ALA A 53 5.48 -1.58 -6.69
CA ALA A 53 4.73 -0.93 -7.77
C ALA A 53 5.50 0.31 -8.27
N PRO A 54 6.27 0.23 -9.37
CA PRO A 54 6.94 1.39 -9.93
C PRO A 54 5.93 2.37 -10.53
N ASP A 55 6.27 3.65 -10.47
CA ASP A 55 5.49 4.75 -11.03
C ASP A 55 4.02 4.66 -10.60
N TYR A 56 3.82 4.44 -9.30
CA TYR A 56 2.52 4.37 -8.67
C TYR A 56 1.85 5.75 -8.69
N PRO A 57 0.50 5.85 -8.70
CA PRO A 57 -0.47 4.78 -8.98
C PRO A 57 -0.56 4.40 -10.46
N GLN A 58 -1.25 3.29 -10.74
CA GLN A 58 -1.45 2.83 -12.13
C GLN A 58 -2.28 3.85 -12.93
N PHE A 59 -3.37 4.32 -12.33
CA PHE A 59 -4.32 5.29 -12.86
C PHE A 59 -4.30 6.52 -11.95
N GLN A 60 -4.39 7.71 -12.54
CA GLN A 60 -4.39 8.99 -11.81
C GLN A 60 -5.09 10.05 -12.65
N ALA A 61 -5.75 11.00 -11.98
CA ALA A 61 -6.43 12.12 -12.62
C ALA A 61 -5.46 13.24 -13.07
N THR A 62 -4.28 13.31 -12.45
CA THR A 62 -3.27 14.32 -12.74
C THR A 62 -2.20 13.80 -13.70
N GLU A 63 -1.49 14.71 -14.38
CA GLU A 63 -0.33 14.35 -15.23
C GLU A 63 0.96 14.14 -14.42
N GLU A 64 1.03 14.66 -13.19
CA GLU A 64 2.20 14.53 -12.32
C GLU A 64 2.31 13.11 -11.77
N ARG A 65 3.49 12.50 -11.89
CA ARG A 65 3.75 11.12 -11.52
C ARG A 65 4.81 11.03 -10.44
N TYR A 66 4.65 10.08 -9.53
CA TYR A 66 5.67 9.81 -8.52
C TYR A 66 6.99 9.32 -9.11
N GLN A 67 6.93 8.63 -10.25
CA GLN A 67 8.12 8.08 -10.93
C GLN A 67 9.02 7.26 -9.98
N ASN A 68 8.43 6.66 -8.94
CA ASN A 68 9.14 5.81 -8.01
C ASN A 68 9.55 4.52 -8.73
N LYS A 69 10.65 3.92 -8.30
CA LYS A 69 10.96 2.54 -8.66
C LYS A 69 10.13 1.58 -7.85
N GLY A 70 9.97 0.38 -8.38
CA GLY A 70 9.59 -0.79 -7.61
C GLY A 70 10.86 -1.44 -7.09
N ALA A 71 10.77 -2.15 -5.98
CA ALA A 71 11.87 -2.96 -5.48
C ALA A 71 11.40 -4.35 -5.03
N TYR A 72 12.34 -5.29 -5.01
CA TYR A 72 12.22 -6.57 -4.34
C TYR A 72 13.52 -6.85 -3.55
N ILE A 73 13.42 -7.75 -2.58
CA ILE A 73 14.54 -8.13 -1.71
C ILE A 73 14.81 -9.62 -1.88
N VAL A 74 16.09 -9.96 -1.99
CA VAL A 74 16.57 -11.34 -1.88
C VAL A 74 17.23 -11.50 -0.50
N LEU A 75 16.82 -12.54 0.23
CA LEU A 75 17.45 -12.96 1.47
C LEU A 75 18.19 -14.26 1.22
N GLU A 76 19.45 -14.32 1.64
CA GLU A 76 20.32 -15.46 1.35
C GLU A 76 20.93 -16.00 2.64
N PRO A 77 21.09 -17.33 2.77
CA PRO A 77 21.87 -17.90 3.85
C PRO A 77 23.37 -17.55 3.66
N PRO A 78 24.13 -17.41 4.76
CA PRO A 78 23.68 -17.56 6.15
C PRO A 78 23.04 -16.30 6.76
N ASP A 79 23.12 -15.15 6.09
CA ASP A 79 22.88 -13.81 6.66
C ASP A 79 21.50 -13.23 6.25
N PHE A 80 20.42 -13.87 6.69
CA PHE A 80 19.04 -13.46 6.34
C PHE A 80 18.65 -12.07 6.88
N ASP A 81 19.46 -11.45 7.73
CA ASP A 81 19.28 -10.09 8.26
C ASP A 81 20.03 -9.01 7.44
N ASN A 82 20.75 -9.42 6.39
CA ASN A 82 21.45 -8.56 5.44
C ASN A 82 20.83 -8.64 4.03
N PRO A 83 19.67 -7.99 3.80
CA PRO A 83 18.93 -8.10 2.56
C PRO A 83 19.66 -7.48 1.35
N VAL A 84 19.58 -8.16 0.21
CA VAL A 84 20.02 -7.63 -1.08
C VAL A 84 18.84 -6.97 -1.79
N PHE A 85 18.94 -5.67 -2.05
CA PHE A 85 17.88 -4.92 -2.71
C PHE A 85 18.08 -4.90 -4.22
N HIS A 86 16.98 -5.08 -4.95
CA HIS A 86 16.93 -4.92 -6.39
C HIS A 86 15.80 -3.95 -6.73
N THR A 87 16.11 -2.93 -7.52
CA THR A 87 15.13 -1.94 -7.96
C THR A 87 14.88 -2.08 -9.45
N PHE A 88 13.67 -1.71 -9.88
CA PHE A 88 13.23 -1.77 -11.26
C PHE A 88 12.27 -0.64 -11.57
N GLU A 89 12.25 -0.24 -12.84
CA GLU A 89 11.43 0.87 -13.32
C GLU A 89 10.15 0.37 -13.99
N ALA A 90 9.16 1.26 -14.11
CA ALA A 90 7.95 0.95 -14.83
C ALA A 90 8.26 0.80 -16.33
N ILE A 91 7.67 -0.23 -16.94
CA ILE A 91 7.72 -0.38 -18.39
C ILE A 91 6.76 0.62 -19.03
N THR A 92 7.29 1.42 -19.95
CA THR A 92 6.54 2.40 -20.72
C THR A 92 6.63 2.10 -22.23
N PRO A 93 5.55 2.31 -23.01
CA PRO A 93 4.21 2.71 -22.55
C PRO A 93 3.47 1.54 -21.87
N ARG A 94 2.59 1.86 -20.93
CA ARG A 94 1.69 0.86 -20.31
C ARG A 94 0.63 0.41 -21.33
N PRO A 95 0.24 -0.88 -21.34
CA PRO A 95 -0.92 -1.32 -22.11
C PRO A 95 -2.16 -0.51 -21.72
N LYS A 96 -2.99 -0.18 -22.70
CA LYS A 96 -4.26 0.53 -22.44
C LYS A 96 -5.24 -0.43 -21.76
N VAL A 97 -5.63 -0.09 -20.54
CA VAL A 97 -6.58 -0.86 -19.72
C VAL A 97 -7.55 0.11 -19.03
N ASN A 98 -8.75 -0.39 -18.73
CA ASN A 98 -9.73 0.37 -17.95
C ASN A 98 -9.49 0.12 -16.46
N PRO A 99 -9.63 1.15 -15.60
CA PRO A 99 -9.55 0.97 -14.16
C PRO A 99 -10.74 0.14 -13.65
N TYR A 100 -10.55 -0.55 -12.53
CA TYR A 100 -11.62 -1.33 -11.88
C TYR A 100 -12.53 -0.46 -11.01
N TYR A 101 -12.03 0.68 -10.55
CA TYR A 101 -12.74 1.66 -9.72
C TYR A 101 -12.62 3.06 -10.34
N ASP A 102 -13.48 3.98 -9.92
CA ASP A 102 -13.35 5.38 -10.29
C ASP A 102 -12.16 5.99 -9.52
N TYR A 103 -11.03 6.15 -10.21
CA TYR A 103 -9.80 6.67 -9.60
C TYR A 103 -9.81 8.19 -9.43
N GLU A 104 -10.80 8.89 -10.00
CA GLU A 104 -10.93 10.34 -9.81
C GLU A 104 -11.46 10.67 -8.41
N ASP A 105 -12.30 9.79 -7.87
CA ASP A 105 -12.90 9.93 -6.53
C ASP A 105 -12.08 9.23 -5.42
N VAL A 106 -11.02 8.49 -5.78
CA VAL A 106 -10.23 7.65 -4.86
C VAL A 106 -8.76 7.95 -5.05
N ILE A 107 -8.31 9.02 -4.39
CA ILE A 107 -6.98 9.62 -4.61
C ILE A 107 -5.92 8.99 -3.70
N ASP A 108 -6.30 8.30 -2.62
CA ASP A 108 -5.38 7.83 -1.58
C ASP A 108 -5.45 6.31 -1.36
N SER A 109 -4.31 5.61 -1.39
CA SER A 109 -4.26 4.17 -1.08
C SER A 109 -4.66 3.84 0.35
N ASP A 110 -4.52 4.84 1.24
CA ASP A 110 -4.77 4.71 2.67
C ASP A 110 -6.22 5.08 3.05
N GLU A 111 -7.02 5.61 2.12
CA GLU A 111 -8.45 5.86 2.33
C GLU A 111 -9.27 4.63 1.92
N GLU A 112 -9.97 4.03 2.89
CA GLU A 112 -10.92 2.95 2.64
C GLU A 112 -12.03 3.43 1.70
N LEU A 113 -12.27 2.67 0.63
CA LEU A 113 -13.41 2.87 -0.26
C LEU A 113 -14.72 2.74 0.53
N ASP A 114 -15.35 3.86 0.87
CA ASP A 114 -16.66 3.83 1.52
C ASP A 114 -17.76 3.49 0.51
N PHE A 115 -18.04 2.19 0.34
CA PHE A 115 -19.12 1.70 -0.51
C PHE A 115 -20.53 2.08 -0.02
N SER A 116 -20.68 2.71 1.16
CA SER A 116 -21.99 3.04 1.74
C SER A 116 -22.67 4.28 1.15
N ARG A 117 -22.03 5.00 0.21
CA ARG A 117 -22.56 6.25 -0.34
C ARG A 117 -23.47 6.13 -1.56
N ASN A 118 -23.70 4.93 -2.09
CA ASN A 118 -24.42 4.74 -3.35
C ASN A 118 -25.91 4.33 -3.26
N ASP A 119 -26.54 4.34 -2.07
CA ASP A 119 -27.98 4.07 -1.94
C ASP A 119 -28.81 5.31 -1.55
N VAL A 120 -28.47 6.51 -2.05
CA VAL A 120 -29.38 7.67 -1.96
C VAL A 120 -29.47 8.43 -3.27
N HIS A 121 -29.88 7.76 -4.34
CA HIS A 121 -30.65 8.38 -5.40
C HIS A 121 -31.38 7.31 -6.21
N SER A 122 -32.62 7.01 -5.80
CA SER A 122 -33.77 6.74 -6.68
C SER A 122 -34.87 6.03 -5.89
N ALA A 123 -35.82 6.78 -5.32
CA ALA A 123 -37.21 6.34 -5.15
C ALA A 123 -38.03 7.48 -4.53
N ASP A 124 -38.56 8.36 -5.37
CA ASP A 124 -39.88 8.93 -5.12
C ASP A 124 -40.69 8.83 -6.40
N GLU A 125 -41.31 7.68 -6.60
CA GLU A 125 -42.64 7.61 -7.18
C GLU A 125 -43.44 6.59 -6.37
N GLY A 126 -44.53 7.07 -5.80
CA GLY A 126 -45.36 6.32 -4.88
C GLY A 126 -45.92 5.04 -5.49
N GLN A 127 -45.75 3.93 -4.77
CA GLN A 127 -46.68 2.82 -4.86
C GLN A 127 -46.85 2.17 -3.50
N SER A 128 -48.10 2.16 -3.04
CA SER A 128 -48.57 1.64 -1.77
C SER A 128 -48.19 0.17 -1.60
N VAL A 129 -47.37 -0.13 -0.60
CA VAL A 129 -47.15 -1.50 -0.11
C VAL A 129 -48.24 -1.87 0.90
N PRO A 130 -48.86 -3.07 0.81
CA PRO A 130 -49.88 -3.48 1.76
C PRO A 130 -49.22 -3.88 3.09
N VAL A 131 -49.81 -3.43 4.19
CA VAL A 131 -49.39 -3.81 5.54
C VAL A 131 -50.01 -5.17 5.86
N PHE A 132 -49.17 -6.20 6.03
CA PHE A 132 -49.57 -7.40 6.76
C PHE A 132 -49.23 -7.22 8.23
N HIS A 133 -50.26 -7.14 9.08
CA HIS A 133 -50.10 -7.45 10.49
C HIS A 133 -49.99 -8.96 10.65
N ILE A 134 -49.11 -9.37 11.56
CA ILE A 134 -48.84 -10.76 11.96
C ILE A 134 -50.15 -11.53 12.20
#